data_AF-A0A9P5CW39-F1
#
_entry.id   AF-A0A9P5CW39-F1
#
_cell.length_a   1.000
_cell.length_b   1.000
_cell.length_c   1.000
_cell.angle_alpha   90.00
_cell.angle_beta   90.00
_cell.angle_gamma   90.00
#
_symmetry.space_group_name_H-M   'P 1'
#
loop_
_entity.id
_entity.type
_entity.pdbx_description
1 polymer ?
#
loop_
_entity_poly.entity_id
_entity_poly.type
_entity_poly.pdbx_seq_one_letter_code
_entity_poly.pdbx_strand_id
1 'polypeptide(L)'
;MNDLAQAVAFLESLNLAHGDLWPENVLLDRDELKVTDFDRAAEIGTPIERCKTPYGRFMNDTEPGEANDRSAGHLGPRTEQFDLGSLYYFINYGFEVYGDRCLDPENPREHGPKTIDLLQNMIFPELNGDPLIDDIIHKRWHNKYRKVADLAEYTEALLVKEPSAAKDTEAGSSEDVTWKKALCQDLENRGLLEFLSSDEPAKPGFPLGWYRYSETA
;
A
#
# COMPACT_ATOMS: atom_id res chain seq x y z
N MET A 1 1.17 -7.07 7.77
CA MET A 1 1.52 -7.65 6.44
C MET A 1 1.09 -9.10 6.32
N ASN A 2 1.46 -10.01 7.24
CA ASN A 2 1.08 -11.42 7.15
C ASN A 2 -0.45 -11.64 7.05
N ASP A 3 -1.25 -10.99 7.90
CA ASP A 3 -2.72 -11.17 7.89
C ASP A 3 -3.34 -10.86 6.51
N LEU A 4 -2.86 -9.80 5.85
CA LEU A 4 -3.31 -9.42 4.52
C LEU A 4 -2.86 -10.43 3.47
N ALA A 5 -1.61 -10.91 3.54
CA ALA A 5 -1.13 -11.96 2.65
C ALA A 5 -1.95 -13.25 2.79
N GLN A 6 -2.27 -13.66 4.03
CA GLN A 6 -3.06 -14.84 4.34
C GLN A 6 -4.51 -14.69 3.84
N ALA A 7 -5.15 -13.54 4.07
CA ALA A 7 -6.51 -13.26 3.59
C ALA A 7 -6.60 -13.36 2.06
N VAL A 8 -5.65 -12.76 1.35
CA VAL A 8 -5.66 -12.77 -0.13
C VAL A 8 -5.23 -14.14 -0.68
N ALA A 9 -4.31 -14.85 -0.03
CA ALA A 9 -3.99 -16.24 -0.38
C ALA A 9 -5.20 -17.18 -0.19
N PHE A 10 -6.02 -16.92 0.84
CA PHE A 10 -7.27 -17.65 1.01
C PHE A 10 -8.25 -17.40 -0.14
N LEU A 11 -8.42 -16.15 -0.59
CA LEU A 11 -9.22 -15.86 -1.80
C LEU A 11 -8.66 -16.57 -3.03
N GLU A 12 -7.34 -16.51 -3.25
CA GLU A 12 -6.67 -17.19 -4.36
C GLU A 12 -6.95 -18.71 -4.34
N SER A 13 -6.99 -19.32 -3.15
CA SER A 13 -7.31 -20.75 -2.99
C SER A 13 -8.74 -21.13 -3.42
N LEU A 14 -9.64 -20.15 -3.42
CA LEU A 14 -11.02 -20.28 -3.90
C LEU A 14 -11.17 -19.90 -5.39
N ASN A 15 -10.06 -19.67 -6.10
CA ASN A 15 -10.03 -19.10 -7.46
C ASN A 15 -10.64 -17.69 -7.55
N LEU A 16 -10.56 -16.92 -6.46
CA LEU A 16 -11.05 -15.55 -6.38
C LEU A 16 -9.87 -14.56 -6.23
N ALA A 17 -10.09 -13.36 -6.75
CA ALA A 17 -9.27 -12.18 -6.50
C ALA A 17 -10.16 -11.14 -5.80
N HIS A 18 -9.59 -10.30 -4.94
CA HIS A 18 -10.36 -9.24 -4.28
C HIS A 18 -10.67 -8.09 -5.26
N GLY A 19 -9.69 -7.71 -6.08
CA GLY A 19 -9.84 -6.72 -7.16
C GLY A 19 -10.02 -5.26 -6.75
N ASP A 20 -9.86 -4.92 -5.46
CA ASP A 20 -9.93 -3.55 -4.94
C ASP A 20 -9.23 -3.44 -3.57
N LEU A 21 -7.96 -3.86 -3.49
CA LEU A 21 -7.18 -3.80 -2.25
C LEU A 21 -6.49 -2.45 -2.09
N TRP A 22 -6.85 -1.72 -1.04
CA TRP A 22 -6.35 -0.39 -0.71
C TRP A 22 -6.73 -0.05 0.74
N PRO A 23 -6.20 1.03 1.35
CA PRO A 23 -6.36 1.28 2.79
C PRO A 23 -7.79 1.34 3.28
N GLU A 24 -8.73 1.89 2.50
CA GLU A 24 -10.14 1.99 2.92
C GLU A 24 -10.82 0.61 3.04
N ASN A 25 -10.29 -0.41 2.35
CA ASN A 25 -10.79 -1.79 2.40
C ASN A 25 -10.00 -2.67 3.39
N VAL A 26 -9.28 -2.06 4.32
CA VAL A 26 -8.58 -2.75 5.41
C VAL A 26 -8.98 -2.18 6.76
N LEU A 27 -9.46 -3.06 7.63
CA LEU A 27 -9.84 -2.74 9.01
C LEU A 27 -8.78 -3.24 9.98
N LEU A 28 -8.57 -2.49 11.06
CA LEU A 28 -7.75 -2.91 12.19
C LEU A 28 -8.66 -3.38 13.34
N ASP A 29 -8.56 -4.64 13.71
CA ASP A 29 -9.20 -5.21 14.90
C ASP A 29 -8.13 -5.62 15.90
N ARG A 30 -7.88 -4.75 16.89
CA ARG A 30 -6.74 -4.85 17.81
C ARG A 30 -5.41 -4.87 17.04
N ASP A 31 -4.73 -6.01 17.03
CA ASP A 31 -3.44 -6.22 16.37
C ASP A 31 -3.58 -7.02 15.06
N GLU A 32 -4.82 -7.25 14.59
CA GLU A 32 -5.12 -8.01 13.36
C GLU A 32 -5.62 -7.08 12.26
N LEU A 33 -5.04 -7.21 11.06
CA LEU A 33 -5.56 -6.55 9.86
C LEU A 33 -6.57 -7.46 9.15
N LYS A 34 -7.73 -6.90 8.77
CA LYS A 34 -8.83 -7.62 8.13
C LYS A 34 -9.18 -6.96 6.80
N VAL A 35 -9.28 -7.76 5.75
CA VAL A 35 -9.76 -7.33 4.44
C VAL A 35 -11.29 -7.24 4.46
N THR A 36 -11.85 -6.18 3.89
CA THR A 36 -13.30 -5.94 3.79
C THR A 36 -13.70 -5.48 2.39
N ASP A 37 -15.00 -5.30 2.17
CA ASP A 37 -15.59 -4.82 0.91
C ASP A 37 -15.29 -5.73 -0.31
N PHE A 38 -16.00 -6.86 -0.35
CA PHE A 38 -15.86 -7.89 -1.38
C PHE A 38 -16.75 -7.66 -2.60
N ASP A 39 -17.37 -6.49 -2.77
CA ASP A 39 -18.31 -6.23 -3.88
C ASP A 39 -17.64 -6.31 -5.25
N ARG A 40 -16.30 -6.18 -5.29
CA ARG A 40 -15.48 -6.32 -6.51
C ARG A 40 -14.74 -7.64 -6.61
N ALA A 41 -14.89 -8.52 -5.61
CA ALA A 41 -14.27 -9.83 -5.64
C ALA A 41 -14.87 -10.67 -6.77
N ALA A 42 -14.01 -11.26 -7.57
CA ALA A 42 -14.42 -12.01 -8.75
C ALA A 42 -13.43 -13.14 -9.07
N GLU A 43 -13.82 -14.03 -9.98
CA GLU A 43 -12.97 -15.13 -10.40
C GLU A 43 -11.67 -14.63 -11.03
N ILE A 44 -10.57 -15.32 -10.73
CA ILE A 44 -9.29 -15.09 -11.40
C ILE A 44 -9.47 -15.26 -12.92
N GLY A 45 -8.94 -14.32 -13.69
CA GLY A 45 -9.14 -14.23 -15.13
C GLY A 45 -10.29 -13.31 -15.55
N THR A 46 -11.04 -12.71 -14.61
CA THR A 46 -12.04 -11.67 -14.91
C THR A 46 -11.35 -10.36 -15.34
N PRO A 47 -11.79 -9.67 -16.41
CA PRO A 47 -11.19 -8.40 -16.84
C PRO A 47 -11.32 -7.30 -15.78
N ILE A 48 -10.30 -6.46 -15.63
CA ILE A 48 -10.35 -5.32 -14.71
C ILE A 48 -11.03 -4.14 -15.40
N GLU A 49 -12.25 -3.81 -14.95
CA GLU A 49 -13.02 -2.67 -15.49
C GLU A 49 -12.50 -1.31 -15.00
N ARG A 50 -12.06 -1.23 -13.75
CA ARG A 50 -11.52 0.01 -13.16
C ARG A 50 -10.24 -0.27 -12.42
N CYS A 51 -9.15 0.22 -12.97
CA CYS A 51 -7.86 0.28 -12.31
C CYS A 51 -7.84 1.44 -11.32
N LYS A 52 -7.37 1.20 -10.09
CA LYS A 52 -7.35 2.20 -9.04
C LYS A 52 -5.91 2.57 -8.68
N THR A 53 -5.33 3.51 -9.39
CA THR A 53 -3.99 4.00 -9.06
C THR A 53 -3.99 4.77 -7.73
N PRO A 54 -2.93 4.66 -6.89
CA PRO A 54 -1.68 3.94 -7.15
C PRO A 54 -1.67 2.46 -6.70
N TYR A 55 -2.82 1.93 -6.26
CA TYR A 55 -2.93 0.56 -5.78
C TYR A 55 -2.91 -0.46 -6.92
N GLY A 56 -3.62 -0.20 -8.01
CA GLY A 56 -3.50 -0.92 -9.28
C GLY A 56 -2.60 -0.21 -10.29
N ARG A 57 -2.25 -0.92 -11.38
CA ARG A 57 -1.58 -0.32 -12.55
C ARG A 57 -2.04 -0.93 -13.87
N PHE A 58 -1.86 -0.16 -14.94
CA PHE A 58 -1.97 -0.64 -16.30
C PHE A 58 -0.77 -1.51 -16.70
N MET A 59 -0.98 -2.40 -17.67
CA MET A 59 0.11 -3.21 -18.24
C MET A 59 0.98 -2.33 -19.15
N ASN A 60 2.28 -2.62 -19.21
CA ASN A 60 3.14 -2.04 -20.24
C ASN A 60 3.19 -2.92 -21.50
N ASP A 61 3.73 -2.34 -22.57
CA ASP A 61 3.83 -2.95 -23.89
C ASP A 61 4.75 -4.19 -23.95
N THR A 62 5.51 -4.47 -22.88
CA THR A 62 6.44 -5.60 -22.80
C THR A 62 5.90 -6.78 -22.00
N GLU A 63 4.80 -6.58 -21.27
CA GLU A 63 4.16 -7.64 -20.50
C GLU A 63 3.37 -8.59 -21.42
N PRO A 64 3.49 -9.92 -21.25
CA PRO A 64 2.74 -10.88 -22.05
C PRO A 64 1.25 -10.82 -21.72
N GLY A 65 0.47 -10.23 -22.63
CA GLY A 65 -0.98 -9.99 -22.54
C GLY A 65 -1.39 -9.15 -23.74
N GLU A 66 -2.67 -9.22 -24.16
CA GLU A 66 -3.18 -8.67 -25.43
C GLU A 66 -2.54 -7.33 -25.83
N ALA A 67 -1.66 -7.40 -26.83
CA ALA A 67 -0.61 -6.45 -27.15
C ALA A 67 -1.08 -5.09 -27.72
N ASN A 68 -2.28 -4.62 -27.40
CA ASN A 68 -2.82 -3.38 -27.98
C ASN A 68 -3.85 -2.64 -27.12
N ASP A 69 -4.19 -3.12 -25.91
CA ASP A 69 -5.09 -2.39 -25.03
C ASP A 69 -4.34 -1.91 -23.79
N ARG A 70 -4.38 -0.60 -23.52
CA ARG A 70 -3.89 0.01 -22.27
C ARG A 70 -4.82 -0.37 -21.13
N SER A 71 -5.08 -1.66 -20.97
CA SER A 71 -5.94 -2.22 -19.95
C SER A 71 -5.13 -2.55 -18.70
N ALA A 72 -5.82 -2.67 -17.58
CA ALA A 72 -5.23 -3.21 -16.35
C ALA A 72 -5.08 -4.74 -16.39
N GLY A 73 -5.44 -5.38 -17.51
CA GLY A 73 -5.43 -6.82 -17.68
C GLY A 73 -6.57 -7.50 -16.93
N HIS A 74 -6.31 -8.71 -16.46
CA HIS A 74 -7.27 -9.55 -15.76
C HIS A 74 -6.88 -9.72 -14.29
N LEU A 75 -7.88 -9.86 -13.44
CA LEU A 75 -7.72 -10.18 -12.03
C LEU A 75 -6.92 -11.47 -11.85
N GLY A 76 -6.00 -11.47 -10.90
CA GLY A 76 -5.23 -12.65 -10.57
C GLY A 76 -4.00 -12.35 -9.71
N PRO A 77 -3.10 -13.32 -9.56
CA PRO A 77 -1.97 -13.20 -8.64
C PRO A 77 -1.09 -11.98 -8.91
N ARG A 78 -0.97 -11.54 -10.18
CA ARG A 78 -0.22 -10.34 -10.56
C ARG A 78 -0.84 -9.06 -9.99
N THR A 79 -2.16 -8.91 -10.11
CA THR A 79 -2.88 -7.68 -9.72
C THR A 79 -2.95 -7.58 -8.20
N GLU A 80 -3.35 -8.67 -7.54
CA GLU A 80 -3.37 -8.78 -6.08
C GLU A 80 -1.96 -8.60 -5.46
N GLN A 81 -0.92 -9.01 -6.21
CA GLN A 81 0.45 -8.74 -5.82
C GLN A 81 0.78 -7.26 -5.78
N PHE A 82 0.49 -6.59 -6.88
CA PHE A 82 0.75 -5.18 -7.03
C PHE A 82 -0.02 -4.36 -5.98
N ASP A 83 -1.31 -4.62 -5.80
CA ASP A 83 -2.16 -3.91 -4.84
C ASP A 83 -1.65 -4.05 -3.40
N LEU A 84 -1.32 -5.26 -2.95
CA LEU A 84 -0.72 -5.45 -1.63
C LEU A 84 0.68 -4.82 -1.52
N GLY A 85 1.46 -4.79 -2.60
CA GLY A 85 2.75 -4.10 -2.61
C GLY A 85 2.59 -2.60 -2.34
N SER A 86 1.65 -1.95 -3.03
CA SER A 86 1.31 -0.54 -2.83
C SER A 86 0.68 -0.27 -1.45
N LEU A 87 -0.12 -1.22 -0.94
CA LEU A 87 -0.67 -1.12 0.41
C LEU A 87 0.42 -1.27 1.50
N TYR A 88 1.37 -2.19 1.32
CA TYR A 88 2.52 -2.33 2.23
C TYR A 88 3.41 -1.10 2.18
N TYR A 89 3.61 -0.51 1.01
CA TYR A 89 4.26 0.79 0.89
C TYR A 89 3.55 1.84 1.73
N PHE A 90 2.24 2.01 1.55
CA PHE A 90 1.45 2.97 2.32
C PHE A 90 1.59 2.76 3.84
N ILE A 91 1.46 1.51 4.32
CA ILE A 91 1.54 1.18 5.75
C ILE A 91 2.93 1.53 6.33
N ASN A 92 4.01 1.34 5.56
CA ASN A 92 5.38 1.49 6.08
C ASN A 92 6.00 2.86 5.82
N TYR A 93 5.58 3.56 4.77
CA TYR A 93 6.08 4.89 4.41
C TYR A 93 5.15 6.01 4.92
N GLY A 94 3.87 5.71 5.16
CA GLY A 94 2.88 6.66 5.67
C GLY A 94 2.25 7.56 4.62
N PHE A 95 2.50 7.30 3.34
CA PHE A 95 1.92 8.02 2.19
C PHE A 95 1.78 7.08 0.99
N GLU A 96 0.88 7.42 0.05
CA GLU A 96 0.65 6.62 -1.16
C GLU A 96 1.89 6.64 -2.07
N VAL A 97 1.98 5.71 -3.03
CA VAL A 97 3.12 5.68 -3.97
C VAL A 97 3.22 7.03 -4.70
N TYR A 98 4.38 7.70 -4.58
CA TYR A 98 4.65 9.07 -5.02
C TYR A 98 3.91 10.21 -4.29
N GLY A 99 3.10 9.91 -3.28
CA GLY A 99 2.36 10.91 -2.50
C GLY A 99 3.23 11.87 -1.66
N ASP A 100 4.53 11.58 -1.49
CA ASP A 100 5.49 12.44 -0.79
C ASP A 100 6.06 13.58 -1.65
N ARG A 101 5.80 13.59 -2.95
CA ARG A 101 6.47 14.51 -3.88
C ARG A 101 5.56 15.06 -4.95
N CYS A 102 5.91 16.23 -5.45
CA CYS A 102 5.29 16.79 -6.64
C CYS A 102 6.01 16.27 -7.90
N LEU A 103 5.32 15.49 -8.72
CA LEU A 103 5.86 14.99 -10.01
C LEU A 103 5.86 16.06 -11.11
N ASP A 104 5.12 17.15 -10.91
CA ASP A 104 5.10 18.31 -11.79
C ASP A 104 4.91 19.61 -10.99
N PRO A 105 5.99 20.31 -10.63
CA PRO A 105 5.91 21.56 -9.88
C PRO A 105 5.19 22.69 -10.62
N GLU A 106 5.15 22.64 -11.96
CA GLU A 106 4.53 23.68 -12.79
C GLU A 106 3.03 23.41 -13.00
N ASN A 107 2.63 22.13 -12.98
CA ASN A 107 1.24 21.73 -13.16
C ASN A 107 0.83 20.59 -12.19
N PRO A 108 0.39 20.92 -10.96
CA PRO A 108 -0.01 19.92 -9.96
C PRO A 108 -1.11 18.94 -10.42
N ARG A 109 -1.94 19.31 -11.41
CA ARG A 109 -2.98 18.43 -11.97
C ARG A 109 -2.38 17.23 -12.73
N GLU A 110 -1.11 17.29 -13.13
CA GLU A 110 -0.39 16.20 -13.79
C GLU A 110 0.12 15.13 -12.83
N HIS A 111 0.00 15.30 -11.51
CA HIS A 111 0.49 14.30 -10.55
C HIS A 111 -0.14 12.92 -10.77
N GLY A 112 -1.46 12.85 -10.95
CA GLY A 112 -2.18 11.61 -11.23
C GLY A 112 -1.75 10.95 -12.55
N PRO A 113 -1.86 11.65 -13.70
CA PRO A 113 -1.40 11.15 -15.00
C PRO A 113 0.07 10.69 -15.01
N LYS A 114 0.98 11.44 -14.37
CA LYS A 114 2.39 11.04 -14.26
C LYS A 114 2.59 9.82 -13.38
N THR A 115 1.83 9.70 -12.28
CA THR A 115 1.86 8.49 -11.45
C THR A 115 1.43 7.27 -12.26
N ILE A 116 0.36 7.39 -13.06
CA ILE A 116 -0.09 6.33 -13.97
C ILE A 116 1.03 5.93 -14.94
N ASP A 117 1.68 6.91 -15.60
CA ASP A 117 2.74 6.65 -16.57
C ASP A 117 3.96 5.97 -15.92
N LEU A 118 4.41 6.43 -14.75
CA LEU A 118 5.52 5.82 -14.01
C LEU A 118 5.20 4.37 -13.64
N LEU A 119 4.03 4.12 -13.03
CA LEU A 119 3.64 2.77 -12.60
C LEU A 119 3.43 1.83 -13.78
N GLN A 120 2.84 2.32 -14.89
CA GLN A 120 2.70 1.54 -16.11
C GLN A 120 4.07 1.09 -16.62
N ASN A 121 5.03 2.01 -16.69
CA ASN A 121 6.41 1.74 -17.11
C ASN A 121 7.25 0.99 -16.04
N MET A 122 6.64 0.55 -14.94
CA MET A 122 7.31 -0.12 -13.83
C MET A 122 8.47 0.70 -13.24
N ILE A 123 8.32 2.02 -13.26
CA ILE A 123 9.20 2.96 -12.56
C ILE A 123 8.55 3.19 -11.20
N PHE A 124 9.29 2.83 -10.15
CA PHE A 124 8.82 2.88 -8.77
C PHE A 124 9.68 3.86 -7.95
N PRO A 125 9.16 4.41 -6.83
CA PRO A 125 9.99 5.20 -5.93
C PRO A 125 11.12 4.35 -5.34
N GLU A 126 12.21 5.01 -4.95
CA GLU A 126 13.27 4.39 -4.19
C GLU A 126 12.72 3.91 -2.84
N LEU A 127 13.12 2.69 -2.45
CA LEU A 127 12.80 2.11 -1.16
C LEU A 127 14.00 2.27 -0.22
N ASN A 128 13.78 2.92 0.92
CA ASN A 128 14.81 3.27 1.90
C ASN A 128 14.32 3.08 3.35
N GLY A 129 13.36 2.19 3.54
CA GLY A 129 12.79 1.81 4.82
C GLY A 129 13.49 0.58 5.40
N ASP A 130 12.71 -0.36 5.94
CA ASP A 130 13.23 -1.62 6.44
C ASP A 130 13.63 -2.55 5.27
N PRO A 131 14.86 -3.09 5.22
CA PRO A 131 15.34 -3.89 4.08
C PRO A 131 14.52 -5.15 3.80
N LEU A 132 13.93 -5.78 4.82
CA LEU A 132 13.11 -6.97 4.66
C LEU A 132 11.75 -6.59 4.07
N ILE A 133 11.15 -5.51 4.56
CA ILE A 133 9.88 -4.98 4.06
C ILE A 133 10.05 -4.46 2.63
N ASP A 134 11.12 -3.73 2.37
CA ASP A 134 11.43 -3.17 1.06
C ASP A 134 11.66 -4.25 0.01
N ASP A 135 12.34 -5.35 0.38
CA ASP A 135 12.49 -6.52 -0.50
C ASP A 135 11.14 -7.16 -0.84
N ILE A 136 10.21 -7.24 0.13
CA ILE A 136 8.84 -7.72 -0.11
C ILE A 136 8.11 -6.78 -1.08
N ILE A 137 8.09 -5.47 -0.83
CA ILE A 137 7.43 -4.47 -1.68
C ILE A 137 8.00 -4.54 -3.11
N HIS A 138 9.33 -4.52 -3.24
CA HIS A 138 10.01 -4.60 -4.52
C HIS A 138 9.64 -5.88 -5.28
N LYS A 139 9.67 -7.05 -4.63
CA LYS A 139 9.28 -8.33 -5.25
C LYS A 139 7.82 -8.34 -5.72
N ARG A 140 6.90 -7.75 -4.95
CA ARG A 140 5.48 -7.65 -5.29
C ARG A 140 5.26 -6.78 -6.53
N TRP A 141 5.84 -5.58 -6.57
CA TRP A 141 5.73 -4.69 -7.72
C TRP A 141 6.33 -5.28 -9.01
N HIS A 142 7.35 -6.14 -8.88
CA HIS A 142 8.01 -6.80 -10.01
C HIS A 142 7.53 -8.24 -10.28
N ASN A 143 6.36 -8.62 -9.77
CA ASN A 143 5.73 -9.93 -10.02
C ASN A 143 6.65 -11.12 -9.72
N LYS A 144 7.45 -11.04 -8.64
CA LYS A 144 8.44 -12.08 -8.29
C LYS A 144 7.84 -13.26 -7.53
N TYR A 145 6.63 -13.14 -6.99
CA TYR A 145 5.88 -14.30 -6.51
C TYR A 145 4.98 -14.79 -7.65
N ARG A 146 4.84 -16.10 -7.78
CA ARG A 146 3.97 -16.68 -8.82
C ARG A 146 2.52 -16.73 -8.35
N LYS A 147 2.34 -16.97 -7.06
CA LYS A 147 1.06 -17.00 -6.34
C LYS A 147 1.10 -16.04 -5.16
N VAL A 148 -0.08 -15.60 -4.73
CA VAL A 148 -0.20 -14.87 -3.45
C VAL A 148 0.12 -15.81 -2.28
N ALA A 149 -0.21 -17.09 -2.38
CA ALA A 149 0.19 -18.11 -1.41
C ALA A 149 1.71 -18.15 -1.16
N ASP A 150 2.55 -17.94 -2.19
CA ASP A 150 4.00 -17.91 -2.01
C ASP A 150 4.44 -16.73 -1.11
N LEU A 151 3.71 -15.59 -1.16
CA LEU A 151 3.94 -14.48 -0.22
C LEU A 151 3.49 -14.89 1.19
N ALA A 152 2.30 -15.48 1.32
CA ALA A 152 1.72 -15.83 2.62
C ALA A 152 2.63 -16.82 3.38
N GLU A 153 3.13 -17.85 2.70
CA GLU A 153 4.13 -18.78 3.24
C GLU A 153 5.42 -18.06 3.66
N TYR A 154 5.89 -17.12 2.82
CA TYR A 154 7.09 -16.35 3.11
C TYR A 154 6.93 -15.46 4.35
N THR A 155 5.82 -14.72 4.47
CA THR A 155 5.57 -13.84 5.62
C THR A 155 5.30 -14.62 6.90
N GLU A 156 4.65 -15.78 6.81
CA GLU A 156 4.48 -16.68 7.95
C GLU A 156 5.82 -17.23 8.44
N ALA A 157 6.70 -17.66 7.53
CA ALA A 157 8.03 -18.14 7.88
C ALA A 157 8.90 -17.07 8.57
N LEU A 158 8.68 -15.78 8.27
CA LEU A 158 9.35 -14.68 8.97
C LEU A 158 8.89 -14.59 10.42
N LEU A 159 7.59 -14.72 10.69
CA LEU A 159 7.05 -14.76 12.06
C LEU A 159 7.56 -15.97 12.86
N VAL A 160 7.79 -17.11 12.19
CA VAL A 160 8.27 -18.35 12.83
C VAL A 160 9.80 -18.40 12.96
N LYS A 161 10.56 -17.52 12.29
CA LYS A 161 12.02 -17.38 12.52
C LYS A 161 12.35 -16.46 13.69
N GLU A 162 11.41 -15.58 14.06
CA GLU A 162 11.49 -14.71 15.24
C GLU A 162 11.49 -15.42 16.62
N PRO A 163 11.25 -16.74 16.79
CA PRO A 163 11.44 -17.44 18.07
C PRO A 163 12.41 -18.63 17.96
N SER A 164 13.72 -18.41 18.17
CA SER A 164 14.63 -19.42 18.77
C SER A 164 16.05 -18.93 19.12
N ALA A 165 16.42 -17.68 18.82
CA ALA A 165 17.70 -17.10 19.26
C ALA A 165 17.58 -16.08 20.41
N ALA A 166 16.39 -15.84 20.94
CA ALA A 166 16.20 -15.01 22.12
C ALA A 166 16.20 -15.89 23.38
N LYS A 167 17.39 -16.08 23.97
CA LYS A 167 17.46 -16.04 25.43
C LYS A 167 16.89 -14.70 25.84
N ASP A 168 15.79 -14.68 26.58
CA ASP A 168 15.30 -13.57 27.44
C ASP A 168 16.01 -12.23 27.25
N THR A 169 15.87 -11.62 26.07
CA THR A 169 16.36 -10.28 25.78
C THR A 169 15.36 -9.65 24.81
N GLU A 170 14.36 -9.03 25.43
CA GLU A 170 13.56 -7.90 24.98
C GLU A 170 13.16 -7.82 23.51
N ALA A 171 11.84 -7.92 23.31
CA ALA A 171 11.03 -7.22 22.33
C ALA A 171 11.77 -6.13 21.54
N GLY A 172 11.62 -6.15 20.20
CA GLY A 172 12.00 -5.06 19.31
C GLY A 172 11.70 -3.74 20.01
N SER A 173 12.75 -2.95 20.24
CA SER A 173 12.86 -2.02 21.36
C SER A 173 11.51 -1.36 21.64
N SER A 174 10.96 -1.64 22.81
CA SER A 174 9.78 -0.97 23.38
C SER A 174 9.82 0.54 23.08
N GLU A 175 11.01 1.15 23.05
CA GLU A 175 11.27 2.53 22.68
C GLU A 175 10.68 2.94 21.32
N ASP A 176 10.79 2.15 20.25
CA ASP A 176 10.38 2.53 18.89
C ASP A 176 8.84 2.63 18.73
N VAL A 177 8.13 1.67 19.32
CA VAL A 177 6.66 1.69 19.40
C VAL A 177 6.18 2.71 20.44
N THR A 178 6.93 2.89 21.53
CA THR A 178 6.58 3.83 22.60
C THR A 178 6.71 5.28 22.16
N TRP A 179 7.76 5.66 21.40
CA TRP A 179 7.90 7.05 20.95
C TRP A 179 6.90 7.39 19.85
N LYS A 180 6.60 6.46 18.92
CA LYS A 180 5.55 6.66 17.90
C LYS A 180 4.20 6.86 18.57
N LYS A 181 3.86 6.02 19.55
CA LYS A 181 2.64 6.16 20.35
C LYS A 181 2.61 7.49 21.13
N ALA A 182 3.73 7.87 21.75
CA ALA A 182 3.84 9.13 22.49
C ALA A 182 3.71 10.35 21.58
N LEU A 183 4.30 10.31 20.38
CA LEU A 183 4.19 11.36 19.37
C LEU A 183 2.76 11.50 18.87
N CYS A 184 2.10 10.39 18.51
CA CYS A 184 0.69 10.42 18.09
C CYS A 184 -0.21 10.99 19.20
N GLN A 185 0.02 10.60 20.45
CA GLN A 185 -0.74 11.12 21.59
C GLN A 185 -0.47 12.61 21.85
N ASP A 186 0.76 13.07 21.68
CA ASP A 186 1.12 14.50 21.78
C ASP A 186 0.47 15.31 20.66
N LEU A 187 0.43 14.80 19.42
CA LEU A 187 -0.24 15.45 18.31
C LEU A 187 -1.76 15.53 18.52
N GLU A 188 -2.39 14.46 19.02
CA GLU A 188 -3.80 14.46 19.41
C GLU A 188 -4.07 15.50 20.51
N ASN A 189 -3.26 15.53 21.57
CA ASN A 189 -3.37 16.50 22.66
C ASN A 189 -3.16 17.95 22.20
N ARG A 190 -2.44 18.16 21.09
CA ARG A 190 -2.25 19.48 20.46
C ARG A 190 -3.40 19.87 19.54
N GLY A 191 -4.47 19.08 19.50
CA GLY A 191 -5.68 19.38 18.73
C GLY A 191 -5.53 19.05 17.25
N LEU A 192 -4.68 18.10 16.86
CA LEU A 192 -4.53 17.70 15.45
C LEU A 192 -5.87 17.26 14.83
N LEU A 193 -6.69 16.51 15.59
CA LEU A 193 -8.00 16.04 15.11
C LEU A 193 -9.00 17.19 14.91
N GLU A 194 -9.00 18.15 15.83
CA GLU A 194 -9.85 19.34 15.76
C GLU A 194 -9.41 20.26 14.61
N PHE A 195 -8.10 20.34 14.37
CA PHE A 195 -7.51 21.05 13.24
C PHE A 195 -7.88 20.41 11.89
N LEU A 196 -7.74 19.08 11.76
CA LEU A 196 -8.12 18.34 10.55
C LEU A 196 -9.62 18.48 10.24
N SER A 197 -10.42 18.69 11.28
CA SER A 197 -11.87 18.90 11.19
C SER A 197 -12.29 20.37 11.04
N SER A 198 -11.33 21.30 11.08
CA SER A 198 -11.60 22.75 10.99
C SER A 198 -11.38 23.27 9.58
N ASP A 199 -12.34 24.05 9.08
CA ASP A 199 -12.25 24.71 7.78
C ASP A 199 -11.17 25.83 7.73
N GLU A 200 -10.58 26.22 8.88
CA GLU A 200 -9.53 27.24 8.97
C GLU A 200 -8.24 26.69 9.60
N PRO A 201 -7.11 26.68 8.87
CA PRO A 201 -5.86 26.13 9.39
C PRO A 201 -5.19 27.18 10.29
N ALA A 202 -5.56 27.22 11.56
CA ALA A 202 -4.82 27.97 12.57
C ALA A 202 -3.47 27.30 12.80
N LYS A 203 -2.39 28.05 12.54
CA LYS A 203 -0.98 27.62 12.55
C LYS A 203 -0.64 26.82 13.83
N PRO A 204 -0.36 25.52 13.76
CA PRO A 204 0.39 24.89 14.82
C PRO A 204 1.80 25.49 14.80
N GLY A 205 2.46 25.62 15.95
CA GLY A 205 3.80 26.21 16.07
C GLY A 205 4.93 25.41 15.39
N PHE A 206 4.65 24.73 14.27
CA PHE A 206 5.57 23.97 13.43
C PHE A 206 5.11 24.04 11.96
N PRO A 207 6.03 24.15 10.99
CA PRO A 207 5.69 24.26 9.58
C PRO A 207 5.20 22.91 9.04
N LEU A 208 3.92 22.84 8.67
CA LEU A 208 3.35 21.78 7.85
C LEU A 208 3.02 22.38 6.47
N GLY A 209 3.59 21.83 5.41
CA GLY A 209 3.23 22.20 4.04
C GLY A 209 1.89 21.55 3.68
N TRP A 210 0.82 22.33 3.67
CA TRP A 210 -0.51 21.84 3.26
C TRP A 210 -0.76 22.12 1.78
N TYR A 211 -1.28 21.13 1.06
CA TYR A 211 -1.94 21.30 -0.23
C TYR A 211 -3.46 21.40 0.03
N ARG A 212 -4.08 22.54 -0.32
CA ARG A 212 -5.55 22.68 -0.36
C ARG A 212 -6.00 22.70 -1.81
N TYR A 213 -6.83 21.75 -2.20
CA TYR A 213 -7.60 21.81 -3.43
C TYR A 213 -8.62 22.95 -3.33
N SER A 214 -8.61 23.90 -4.27
CA SER A 214 -9.62 24.95 -4.39
C SER A 214 -10.26 24.87 -5.78
N GLU A 215 -11.59 24.78 -5.84
CA GLU A 215 -12.37 24.68 -7.10
C GLU A 215 -12.32 25.93 -7.99
N THR A 216 -11.61 26.99 -7.59
CA THR A 216 -11.46 28.20 -8.40
C THR A 216 -10.16 28.19 -9.18
N ALA A 217 -10.19 27.60 -10.38
CA ALA A 217 -9.38 27.99 -11.55
C ALA A 217 -9.89 27.30 -12.82
#